data_AF-A0A7N2N5D2-F1
#
_entry.id   AF-A0A7N2N5D2-F1
#
_cell.length_a   1.000
_cell.length_b   1.000
_cell.length_c   1.000
_cell.angle_alpha   90.00
_cell.angle_beta   90.00
_cell.angle_gamma   90.00
#
_symmetry.space_group_name_H-M   'P 1'
#
loop_
_entity.id
_entity.type
_entity.pdbx_description
1 polymer ?
#
loop_
_entity_poly.entity_id
_entity_poly.type
_entity_poly.pdbx_seq_one_letter_code
_entity_poly.pdbx_strand_id
1 'polypeptide(L)'
;MVAFGKKLKERQILEWQGYYINYKLMKKKVKQYAQQIEVGTQDRRHVLKDFSRMLDNQIEKIVLFLLEQQGLLASRLAKLDEQHNALQQQPEISQICELRQAYRAVGQDLLKLLFFVEVNAIGLRKILKKFDKRFGYRFTNDYVKTRANHPYSQLQQVFKHVGIGAVVGAISRNLHELQDRQGSYLSIYDQSALPLEDPVIDSIKAAVDRLTHSTNFLNFLAQHALIMQEEFPTPVEEQVDDQNYHFLSLLLNLVNTFLYMVNTYIVVPTADDYSLSLGAAATVCGIVIGAMAVAQVFSSVYFSAWSNKTYFRPLVFSSVVLFVGNILYALAYDFNSIAVLLIGRLFCG
;
A
#
# COMPACT_ATOMS: atom_id res chain seq x y z
N MET A 1 22.98 -13.81 9.42
CA MET A 1 21.78 -13.62 8.56
C MET A 1 21.80 -14.52 7.30
N VAL A 2 22.07 -15.83 7.43
CA VAL A 2 22.34 -16.76 6.28
C VAL A 2 21.30 -17.90 6.13
N ALA A 3 20.45 -18.15 7.13
CA ALA A 3 19.65 -19.38 7.21
C ALA A 3 18.34 -19.41 6.40
N PHE A 4 17.83 -18.29 5.88
CA PHE A 4 16.48 -18.27 5.28
C PHE A 4 16.35 -19.15 4.04
N GLY A 5 17.33 -19.15 3.13
CA GLY A 5 17.26 -19.98 1.91
C GLY A 5 17.31 -21.49 2.20
N LYS A 6 18.00 -21.89 3.29
CA LYS A 6 18.06 -23.28 3.75
C LYS A 6 16.74 -23.67 4.43
N LYS A 7 16.25 -22.83 5.34
CA LYS A 7 14.94 -22.97 5.99
C LYS A 7 13.77 -22.98 5.00
N LEU A 8 13.86 -22.23 3.91
CA LEU A 8 12.83 -22.23 2.86
C LEU A 8 12.78 -23.61 2.19
N LYS A 9 13.93 -24.16 1.80
CA LYS A 9 14.02 -25.48 1.15
C LYS A 9 13.59 -26.62 2.08
N GLU A 10 13.94 -26.54 3.36
CA GLU A 10 13.54 -27.53 4.39
C GLU A 10 12.03 -27.48 4.70
N ARG A 11 11.38 -26.35 4.45
CA ARG A 11 9.93 -26.15 4.67
C ARG A 11 9.11 -26.36 3.41
N GLN A 12 9.69 -26.75 2.28
CA GLN A 12 8.94 -27.00 1.05
C GLN A 12 8.25 -28.35 1.10
N ILE A 13 6.98 -28.38 0.68
CA ILE A 13 6.28 -29.63 0.40
C ILE A 13 6.98 -30.29 -0.80
N LEU A 14 7.40 -31.54 -0.64
CA LEU A 14 8.18 -32.29 -1.63
C LEU A 14 7.48 -32.35 -3.00
N GLU A 15 6.17 -32.60 -2.99
CA GLU A 15 5.33 -32.69 -4.19
C GLU A 15 5.29 -31.38 -4.97
N TRP A 16 5.41 -30.22 -4.31
CA TRP A 16 5.21 -28.91 -4.91
C TRP A 16 6.50 -28.12 -5.13
N GLN A 17 7.66 -28.75 -4.97
CA GLN A 17 8.98 -28.09 -5.03
C GLN A 17 9.18 -27.24 -6.29
N GLY A 18 8.67 -27.68 -7.45
CA GLY A 18 8.79 -26.97 -8.72
C GLY A 18 8.05 -25.62 -8.76
N TYR A 19 6.99 -25.48 -7.97
CA TYR A 19 6.09 -24.32 -8.01
C TYR A 19 6.49 -23.21 -7.03
N TYR A 20 7.35 -23.50 -6.05
CA TYR A 20 7.87 -22.47 -5.14
C TYR A 20 8.77 -21.46 -5.85
N ILE A 21 8.84 -20.25 -5.29
CA ILE A 21 9.79 -19.22 -5.72
C ILE A 21 11.23 -19.74 -5.67
N ASN A 22 11.96 -19.58 -6.78
CA ASN A 22 13.37 -19.95 -6.84
C ASN A 22 14.27 -18.89 -6.18
N TYR A 23 14.17 -18.79 -4.85
CA TYR A 23 14.88 -17.77 -4.06
C TYR A 23 16.41 -17.81 -4.24
N LYS A 24 16.98 -19.00 -4.47
CA LYS A 24 18.42 -19.18 -4.69
C LYS A 24 18.85 -18.54 -6.01
N LEU A 25 18.13 -18.81 -7.10
CA LEU A 25 18.37 -18.21 -8.41
C LEU A 25 18.23 -16.69 -8.34
N MET A 26 17.13 -16.20 -7.78
CA MET A 26 16.86 -14.77 -7.63
C MET A 26 17.99 -14.07 -6.86
N LYS A 27 18.43 -14.67 -5.74
CA LYS A 27 19.54 -14.13 -4.93
C LYS A 27 20.87 -14.10 -5.71
N LYS A 28 21.13 -15.09 -6.56
CA LYS A 28 22.35 -15.13 -7.40
C LYS A 28 22.31 -13.99 -8.41
N LYS A 29 21.17 -13.78 -9.08
CA LYS A 29 20.96 -12.69 -10.04
C LYS A 29 21.13 -11.31 -9.40
N VAL A 30 20.56 -11.07 -8.23
CA VAL A 30 20.75 -9.81 -7.47
C VAL A 30 22.23 -9.52 -7.20
N LYS A 31 23.05 -10.54 -6.93
CA LYS A 31 24.50 -10.35 -6.76
C LYS A 31 25.20 -10.03 -8.09
N GLN A 32 24.81 -10.70 -9.18
CA GLN A 32 25.38 -10.47 -10.51
C GLN A 32 25.12 -9.04 -10.99
N TYR A 33 23.89 -8.56 -10.82
CA TYR A 33 23.56 -7.18 -11.19
C TYR A 33 24.36 -6.14 -10.39
N ALA A 34 24.65 -6.40 -9.10
CA ALA A 34 25.49 -5.52 -8.31
C ALA A 34 26.92 -5.42 -8.87
N GLN A 35 27.51 -6.56 -9.24
CA GLN A 35 28.84 -6.60 -9.85
C GLN A 35 28.86 -5.93 -11.24
N GLN A 36 27.82 -6.12 -12.04
CA GLN A 36 27.73 -5.55 -13.39
C GLN A 36 27.54 -4.02 -13.40
N ILE A 37 26.87 -3.49 -12.38
CA ILE A 37 26.72 -2.04 -12.16
C ILE A 37 28.04 -1.44 -11.67
N GLU A 38 28.75 -2.10 -10.74
CA GLU A 38 30.06 -1.64 -10.25
C GLU A 38 31.13 -1.58 -11.36
N VAL A 39 31.09 -2.51 -12.31
CA VAL A 39 32.01 -2.57 -13.46
C VAL A 39 31.59 -1.62 -14.60
N GLY A 40 30.45 -0.92 -14.47
CA GLY A 40 29.94 0.03 -15.50
C GLY A 40 29.41 -0.64 -16.77
N THR A 41 29.34 -1.98 -16.80
CA THR A 41 28.96 -2.78 -17.97
C THR A 41 27.48 -2.75 -18.33
N GLN A 42 26.58 -2.36 -17.41
CA GLN A 42 25.15 -2.49 -17.64
C GLN A 42 24.36 -1.31 -17.08
N ASP A 43 23.45 -0.81 -17.90
CA ASP A 43 22.61 0.32 -17.56
C ASP A 43 21.57 -0.05 -16.48
N ARG A 44 21.35 0.85 -15.54
CA ARG A 44 20.51 0.66 -14.34
C ARG A 44 19.05 0.33 -14.71
N ARG A 45 18.54 0.94 -15.78
CA ARG A 45 17.18 0.67 -16.29
C ARG A 45 17.02 -0.78 -16.75
N HIS A 46 18.05 -1.34 -17.38
CA HIS A 46 18.05 -2.73 -17.84
C HIS A 46 17.96 -3.70 -16.66
N VAL A 47 18.73 -3.46 -15.59
CA VAL A 47 18.70 -4.30 -14.38
C VAL A 47 17.31 -4.32 -13.73
N LEU A 48 16.65 -3.16 -13.63
CA LEU A 48 15.30 -3.06 -13.09
C LEU A 48 14.30 -3.83 -13.95
N LYS A 49 14.34 -3.65 -15.27
CA LYS A 49 13.43 -4.32 -16.21
C LYS A 49 13.62 -5.84 -16.21
N ASP A 50 14.86 -6.31 -16.22
CA ASP A 50 15.18 -7.74 -16.23
C ASP A 50 14.78 -8.41 -14.90
N PHE A 51 15.05 -7.75 -13.77
CA PHE A 51 14.62 -8.26 -12.47
C PHE A 51 13.09 -8.28 -12.32
N SER A 52 12.38 -7.24 -12.78
CA SER A 52 10.91 -7.21 -12.81
C SER A 52 10.35 -8.38 -13.63
N ARG A 53 10.87 -8.63 -14.83
CA ARG A 53 10.43 -9.75 -15.67
C ARG A 53 10.66 -11.10 -14.99
N MET A 54 11.82 -11.28 -14.37
CA MET A 54 12.11 -12.50 -13.64
C MET A 54 11.18 -12.71 -12.44
N LEU A 55 10.84 -11.62 -11.73
CA LEU A 55 9.90 -11.66 -10.62
C LEU A 55 8.47 -11.96 -11.09
N ASP A 56 8.01 -11.32 -12.17
CA ASP A 56 6.71 -11.58 -12.81
C ASP A 56 6.59 -13.07 -13.17
N ASN A 57 7.59 -13.66 -13.84
CA ASN A 57 7.59 -15.09 -14.18
C ASN A 57 7.52 -16.01 -12.94
N GLN A 58 8.16 -15.62 -11.83
CA GLN A 58 8.05 -16.41 -10.59
C GLN A 58 6.68 -16.30 -9.97
N ILE A 59 6.08 -15.10 -9.98
CA ILE A 59 4.73 -14.87 -9.46
C ILE A 59 3.72 -15.64 -10.30
N GLU A 60 3.76 -15.51 -11.62
CA GLU A 60 2.90 -16.24 -12.57
C GLU A 60 2.86 -17.74 -12.28
N LYS A 61 4.03 -18.36 -12.17
CA LYS A 61 4.14 -19.78 -11.85
C LYS A 61 3.43 -20.16 -10.54
N ILE A 62 3.58 -19.34 -9.50
CA ILE A 62 2.96 -19.56 -8.19
C ILE A 62 1.44 -19.41 -8.29
N VAL A 63 0.97 -18.43 -9.06
CA VAL A 63 -0.45 -18.11 -9.25
C VAL A 63 -1.17 -19.19 -10.02
N LEU A 64 -0.60 -19.62 -11.14
CA LEU A 64 -1.21 -20.66 -11.98
C LEU A 64 -1.37 -21.96 -11.20
N PHE A 65 -0.35 -22.33 -10.41
CA PHE A 65 -0.44 -23.49 -9.53
C PHE A 65 -1.48 -23.31 -8.41
N LEU A 66 -1.56 -22.12 -7.81
CA LEU A 66 -2.59 -21.82 -6.81
C LEU A 66 -4.01 -21.99 -7.39
N LEU A 67 -4.26 -21.46 -8.59
CA LEU A 67 -5.54 -21.56 -9.28
C LEU A 67 -5.91 -23.02 -9.59
N GLU A 68 -4.94 -23.81 -10.07
CA GLU A 68 -5.12 -25.24 -10.32
C GLU A 68 -5.54 -25.99 -9.04
N GLN A 69 -4.82 -25.77 -7.93
CA GLN A 69 -5.14 -26.42 -6.65
C GLN A 69 -6.49 -25.95 -6.08
N GLN A 70 -6.83 -24.67 -6.22
CA GLN A 70 -8.16 -24.17 -5.84
C GLN A 70 -9.28 -24.84 -6.65
N GLY A 71 -9.08 -25.03 -7.96
CA GLY A 71 -10.02 -25.74 -8.83
C GLY A 71 -10.23 -27.20 -8.43
N LEU A 72 -9.14 -27.91 -8.07
CA LEU A 72 -9.21 -29.29 -7.57
C LEU A 72 -9.98 -29.39 -6.24
N LEU A 73 -9.73 -28.47 -5.30
CA LEU A 73 -10.45 -28.40 -4.03
C LEU A 73 -11.93 -28.08 -4.25
N ALA A 74 -12.25 -27.13 -5.13
CA ALA A 74 -13.62 -26.77 -5.47
C ALA A 74 -14.39 -27.94 -6.11
N SER A 75 -13.77 -28.66 -7.05
CA SER A 75 -14.37 -29.84 -7.68
C SER A 75 -14.62 -30.96 -6.66
N ARG A 76 -13.69 -31.18 -5.72
CA ARG A 76 -13.89 -32.13 -4.62
C ARG A 76 -15.04 -31.72 -3.71
N LEU A 77 -15.12 -30.44 -3.33
CA LEU A 77 -16.21 -29.94 -2.51
C LEU A 77 -17.56 -30.09 -3.18
N ALA A 78 -17.68 -29.78 -4.48
CA ALA A 78 -18.93 -29.96 -5.21
C ALA A 78 -19.43 -31.42 -5.18
N LYS A 79 -18.52 -32.39 -5.37
CA LYS A 79 -18.85 -33.82 -5.27
C LYS A 79 -19.28 -34.24 -3.86
N LEU A 80 -18.64 -33.70 -2.82
CA LEU A 80 -19.04 -33.96 -1.43
C LEU A 80 -20.39 -33.33 -1.10
N ASP A 81 -20.74 -32.20 -1.72
CA ASP A 81 -22.02 -31.54 -1.54
C ASP A 81 -23.15 -32.34 -2.21
N GLU A 82 -22.90 -32.91 -3.40
CA GLU A 82 -23.83 -33.86 -4.05
C GLU A 82 -24.09 -35.09 -3.18
N GLN A 83 -23.03 -35.68 -2.60
CA GLN A 83 -23.15 -36.80 -1.66
C GLN A 83 -23.91 -36.39 -0.40
N HIS A 84 -23.65 -35.20 0.13
CA HIS A 84 -24.35 -34.66 1.29
C HIS A 84 -25.86 -34.51 1.03
N ASN A 85 -26.25 -33.99 -0.14
CA ASN A 85 -27.64 -33.82 -0.53
C ASN A 85 -28.35 -35.16 -0.75
N ALA A 86 -27.67 -36.18 -1.29
CA ALA A 86 -28.22 -37.53 -1.41
C ALA A 86 -28.48 -38.16 -0.02
N LEU A 87 -27.55 -37.96 0.91
CA LEU A 87 -27.64 -38.45 2.29
C LEU A 87 -28.75 -37.79 3.13
N GLN A 88 -29.18 -36.59 2.76
CA GLN A 88 -30.34 -35.96 3.41
C GLN A 88 -31.64 -36.76 3.23
N GLN A 89 -31.74 -37.55 2.17
CA GLN A 89 -32.94 -38.34 1.88
C GLN A 89 -32.97 -39.68 2.64
N GLN A 90 -31.79 -40.26 2.95
CA GLN A 90 -31.65 -41.49 3.73
C GLN A 90 -30.42 -41.39 4.67
N PRO A 91 -30.62 -41.05 5.95
CA PRO A 91 -29.51 -40.86 6.87
C PRO A 91 -28.95 -42.21 7.36
N GLU A 92 -27.71 -42.51 7.00
CA GLU A 92 -26.95 -43.63 7.55
C GLU A 92 -25.71 -43.12 8.32
N ILE A 93 -25.53 -43.56 9.57
CA ILE A 93 -24.49 -43.04 10.48
C ILE A 93 -23.07 -43.33 9.96
N SER A 94 -22.88 -44.50 9.34
CA SER A 94 -21.61 -44.90 8.68
C SER A 94 -21.22 -43.90 7.59
N GLN A 95 -22.15 -43.59 6.68
CA GLN A 95 -21.93 -42.69 5.55
C GLN A 95 -21.73 -41.22 6.00
N ILE A 96 -22.38 -40.79 7.10
CA ILE A 96 -22.14 -39.47 7.72
C ILE A 96 -20.70 -39.37 8.25
N CYS A 97 -20.18 -40.44 8.87
CA CYS A 97 -18.81 -40.46 9.38
C CYS A 97 -17.77 -40.41 8.24
N GLU A 98 -17.99 -41.16 7.17
CA GLU A 98 -17.15 -41.15 5.97
C GLU A 98 -17.15 -39.77 5.30
N LEU A 99 -18.33 -39.16 5.14
CA LEU A 99 -18.46 -37.83 4.55
C LEU A 99 -17.73 -36.78 5.40
N ARG A 100 -17.85 -36.85 6.73
CA ARG A 100 -17.12 -35.95 7.65
C ARG A 100 -15.61 -36.11 7.51
N GLN A 101 -15.11 -37.35 7.42
CA GLN A 101 -13.68 -37.60 7.17
C GLN A 101 -13.23 -37.05 5.82
N ALA A 102 -14.07 -37.16 4.78
CA ALA A 102 -13.77 -36.60 3.46
C ALA A 102 -13.68 -35.07 3.48
N TYR A 103 -14.59 -34.37 4.16
CA TYR A 103 -14.49 -32.91 4.37
C TYR A 103 -13.23 -32.52 5.15
N ARG A 104 -12.85 -33.30 6.18
CA ARG A 104 -11.59 -33.08 6.91
C ARG A 104 -10.37 -33.25 6.01
N ALA A 105 -10.36 -34.25 5.12
CA ALA A 105 -9.27 -34.45 4.17
C ALA A 105 -9.12 -33.26 3.22
N VAL A 106 -10.24 -32.71 2.72
CA VAL A 106 -10.22 -31.46 1.94
C VAL A 106 -9.67 -30.29 2.76
N GLY A 107 -10.05 -30.19 4.04
CA GLY A 107 -9.48 -29.22 4.98
C GLY A 107 -7.96 -29.35 5.15
N GLN A 108 -7.43 -30.57 5.24
CA GLN A 108 -5.99 -30.82 5.33
C GLN A 108 -5.26 -30.42 4.05
N ASP A 109 -5.84 -30.69 2.87
CA ASP A 109 -5.26 -30.26 1.60
C ASP A 109 -5.30 -28.73 1.45
N LEU A 110 -6.35 -28.07 1.94
CA LEU A 110 -6.42 -26.61 2.04
C LEU A 110 -5.32 -26.06 2.95
N LEU A 111 -5.02 -26.69 4.09
CA LEU A 111 -3.93 -26.26 4.98
C LEU A 111 -2.56 -26.33 4.28
N LYS A 112 -2.32 -27.39 3.49
CA LYS A 112 -1.10 -27.49 2.67
C LYS A 112 -1.03 -26.32 1.69
N LEU A 113 -2.14 -25.99 1.02
CA LEU A 113 -2.22 -24.89 0.07
C LEU A 113 -1.97 -23.53 0.73
N LEU A 114 -2.59 -23.27 1.89
CA LEU A 114 -2.37 -22.05 2.68
C LEU A 114 -0.89 -21.89 3.06
N PHE A 115 -0.26 -22.97 3.51
CA PHE A 115 1.16 -22.99 3.83
C PHE A 115 2.04 -22.72 2.61
N PHE A 116 1.70 -23.28 1.44
CA PHE A 116 2.39 -22.97 0.18
C PHE A 116 2.34 -21.48 -0.15
N VAL A 117 1.17 -20.85 -0.04
CA VAL A 117 1.01 -19.41 -0.31
C VAL A 117 1.82 -18.59 0.70
N GLU A 118 1.77 -18.93 1.99
CA GLU A 118 2.52 -18.25 3.05
C GLU A 118 4.04 -18.24 2.76
N VAL A 119 4.60 -19.42 2.47
CA VAL A 119 6.03 -19.60 2.20
C VAL A 119 6.47 -18.79 0.97
N ASN A 120 5.66 -18.78 -0.08
CA ASN A 120 5.93 -18.00 -1.30
C ASN A 120 5.83 -16.49 -1.06
N ALA A 121 4.80 -16.02 -0.34
CA ALA A 121 4.63 -14.62 0.02
C ALA A 121 5.83 -14.10 0.83
N ILE A 122 6.31 -14.87 1.81
CA ILE A 122 7.52 -14.53 2.58
C ILE A 122 8.76 -14.49 1.69
N GLY A 123 8.88 -15.43 0.75
CA GLY A 123 9.98 -15.49 -0.22
C GLY A 123 10.04 -14.26 -1.12
N LEU A 124 8.90 -13.88 -1.70
CA LEU A 124 8.70 -12.68 -2.52
C LEU A 124 9.08 -11.41 -1.73
N ARG A 125 8.52 -11.25 -0.52
CA ARG A 125 8.83 -10.12 0.37
C ARG A 125 10.34 -10.00 0.65
N LYS A 126 11.00 -11.11 0.95
CA LYS A 126 12.42 -11.11 1.30
C LYS A 126 13.33 -10.88 0.09
N ILE A 127 12.92 -11.25 -1.13
CA ILE A 127 13.74 -10.96 -2.32
C ILE A 127 13.59 -9.50 -2.73
N LEU A 128 12.38 -8.95 -2.66
CA LEU A 128 12.09 -7.53 -2.85
C LEU A 128 12.91 -6.66 -1.90
N LYS A 129 12.82 -6.92 -0.59
CA LYS A 129 13.64 -6.23 0.43
C LYS A 129 15.15 -6.37 0.21
N LYS A 130 15.60 -7.50 -0.36
CA LYS A 130 17.02 -7.72 -0.65
C LYS A 130 17.48 -6.88 -1.85
N PHE A 131 16.63 -6.74 -2.86
CA PHE A 131 16.88 -5.91 -4.03
C PHE A 131 16.98 -4.44 -3.60
N ASP A 132 15.99 -3.92 -2.88
CA ASP A 132 16.01 -2.52 -2.40
C ASP A 132 17.23 -2.21 -1.55
N LYS A 133 17.58 -3.09 -0.60
CA LYS A 133 18.77 -2.88 0.25
C LYS A 133 20.08 -2.85 -0.53
N ARG A 134 20.15 -3.54 -1.68
CA ARG A 134 21.35 -3.62 -2.51
C ARG A 134 21.53 -2.40 -3.39
N PHE A 135 20.43 -1.88 -3.92
CA PHE A 135 20.48 -0.82 -4.93
C PHE A 135 19.98 0.53 -4.41
N GLY A 136 19.47 0.62 -3.18
CA GLY A 136 19.02 1.87 -2.56
C GLY A 136 17.72 2.44 -3.12
N TYR A 137 17.01 1.70 -3.99
CA TYR A 137 15.83 2.18 -4.72
C TYR A 137 14.53 1.86 -3.99
N ARG A 138 13.49 2.65 -4.28
CA ARG A 138 12.09 2.32 -4.00
C ARG A 138 11.51 1.30 -5.00
N PHE A 139 12.34 0.39 -5.51
CA PHE A 139 11.92 -0.58 -6.54
C PHE A 139 10.71 -1.39 -6.08
N THR A 140 10.70 -1.88 -4.83
CA THR A 140 9.53 -2.60 -4.31
C THR A 140 8.27 -1.75 -4.38
N ASN A 141 8.34 -0.45 -4.06
CA ASN A 141 7.17 0.41 -4.11
C ASN A 141 6.71 0.60 -5.56
N ASP A 142 7.62 0.88 -6.47
CA ASP A 142 7.28 1.11 -7.87
C ASP A 142 6.73 -0.17 -8.52
N TYR A 143 7.42 -1.29 -8.32
CA TYR A 143 6.99 -2.61 -8.80
C TYR A 143 5.61 -3.01 -8.24
N VAL A 144 5.39 -2.85 -6.94
CA VAL A 144 4.10 -3.15 -6.31
C VAL A 144 3.04 -2.16 -6.80
N LYS A 145 3.34 -0.88 -6.96
CA LYS A 145 2.41 0.12 -7.54
C LYS A 145 1.96 -0.26 -8.94
N THR A 146 2.90 -0.53 -9.85
CA THR A 146 2.57 -0.82 -11.26
C THR A 146 1.81 -2.14 -11.40
N ARG A 147 2.07 -3.10 -10.51
CA ARG A 147 1.45 -4.42 -10.57
C ARG A 147 0.18 -4.51 -9.75
N ALA A 148 0.03 -3.85 -8.59
CA ALA A 148 -1.19 -3.95 -7.78
C ALA A 148 -2.44 -3.39 -8.48
N ASN A 149 -2.25 -2.44 -9.40
CA ASN A 149 -3.32 -1.68 -10.05
C ASN A 149 -3.69 -2.19 -11.46
N HIS A 150 -3.01 -3.22 -11.95
CA HIS A 150 -3.29 -3.78 -13.27
C HIS A 150 -4.47 -4.77 -13.19
N PRO A 151 -5.48 -4.72 -14.08
CA PRO A 151 -6.65 -5.60 -14.05
C PRO A 151 -6.31 -7.09 -14.16
N TYR A 152 -5.17 -7.42 -14.78
CA TYR A 152 -4.64 -8.79 -14.88
C TYR A 152 -3.50 -9.06 -13.89
N SER A 153 -3.46 -8.36 -12.77
CA SER A 153 -2.40 -8.52 -11.78
C SER A 153 -2.45 -9.88 -11.10
N GLN A 154 -1.56 -10.77 -11.53
CA GLN A 154 -1.30 -12.04 -10.87
C GLN A 154 -0.81 -11.84 -9.41
N LEU A 155 -0.16 -10.71 -9.14
CA LEU A 155 0.27 -10.31 -7.81
C LEU A 155 -0.94 -10.17 -6.86
N GLN A 156 -2.05 -9.61 -7.35
CA GLN A 156 -3.27 -9.46 -6.56
C GLN A 156 -3.96 -10.81 -6.25
N GLN A 157 -3.87 -11.79 -7.15
CA GLN A 157 -4.45 -13.13 -6.94
C GLN A 157 -3.76 -13.90 -5.81
N VAL A 158 -2.42 -13.83 -5.72
CA VAL A 158 -1.67 -14.46 -4.62
C VAL A 158 -1.98 -13.81 -3.27
N PHE A 159 -2.26 -12.50 -3.25
CA PHE A 159 -2.32 -11.71 -2.02
C PHE A 159 -3.72 -11.36 -1.50
N LYS A 160 -4.75 -11.35 -2.35
CA LYS A 160 -6.14 -11.16 -1.91
C LYS A 160 -6.84 -12.48 -1.55
N HIS A 161 -6.19 -13.64 -1.79
CA HIS A 161 -6.72 -14.96 -1.45
C HIS A 161 -8.13 -15.21 -2.01
N VAL A 162 -8.43 -14.64 -3.18
CA VAL A 162 -9.75 -14.73 -3.81
C VAL A 162 -10.08 -16.20 -4.03
N GLY A 163 -11.22 -16.66 -3.49
CA GLY A 163 -11.67 -18.05 -3.55
C GLY A 163 -11.29 -18.92 -2.34
N ILE A 164 -10.21 -18.62 -1.60
CA ILE A 164 -9.86 -19.38 -0.39
C ILE A 164 -10.95 -19.22 0.69
N GLY A 165 -11.47 -18.00 0.88
CA GLY A 165 -12.53 -17.75 1.86
C GLY A 165 -13.82 -18.53 1.59
N ALA A 166 -14.17 -18.73 0.31
CA ALA A 166 -15.34 -19.53 -0.06
C ALA A 166 -15.14 -21.03 0.26
N VAL A 167 -13.95 -21.56 -0.02
CA VAL A 167 -13.58 -22.96 0.32
C VAL A 167 -13.57 -23.15 1.85
N VAL A 168 -12.99 -22.21 2.61
CA VAL A 168 -13.01 -22.23 4.09
C VAL A 168 -14.45 -22.20 4.62
N GLY A 169 -15.28 -21.31 4.07
CA GLY A 169 -16.68 -21.19 4.48
C GLY A 169 -17.49 -22.44 4.19
N ALA A 170 -17.33 -23.04 3.00
CA ALA A 170 -17.99 -24.29 2.63
C ALA A 170 -17.60 -25.44 3.55
N ILE A 171 -16.30 -25.62 3.83
CA ILE A 171 -15.81 -26.67 4.74
C ILE A 171 -16.33 -26.45 6.16
N SER A 172 -16.22 -25.23 6.69
CA SER A 172 -16.62 -24.92 8.06
C SER A 172 -18.12 -25.13 8.27
N ARG A 173 -18.94 -24.65 7.32
CA ARG A 173 -20.40 -24.82 7.36
C ARG A 173 -20.80 -26.30 7.30
N ASN A 174 -20.28 -27.04 6.32
CA ASN A 174 -20.69 -28.44 6.11
C ASN A 174 -20.18 -29.37 7.24
N LEU A 175 -19.00 -29.10 7.82
CA LEU A 175 -18.53 -29.84 9.00
C LEU A 175 -19.37 -29.56 10.24
N HIS A 176 -19.79 -28.31 10.44
CA HIS A 176 -20.64 -27.94 11.57
C HIS A 176 -22.02 -28.60 11.48
N GLU A 177 -22.65 -28.58 10.30
CA GLU A 177 -23.95 -29.22 10.07
C GLU A 177 -23.91 -30.75 10.27
N LEU A 178 -22.83 -31.40 9.85
CA LEU A 178 -22.63 -32.85 10.07
C LEU A 178 -22.39 -33.19 11.55
N GLN A 179 -21.80 -32.27 12.33
CA GLN A 179 -21.55 -32.45 13.75
C GLN A 179 -22.83 -32.36 14.59
N ASP A 180 -23.72 -31.40 14.30
CA ASP A 180 -25.02 -31.28 14.98
C ASP A 180 -25.91 -32.50 14.76
N ARG A 181 -25.92 -33.03 13.53
CA ARG A 181 -26.71 -34.22 13.20
C ARG A 181 -26.17 -35.46 13.91
N GLN A 182 -24.86 -35.65 13.98
CA GLN A 182 -24.27 -36.80 14.68
C GLN A 182 -24.59 -36.76 16.19
N GLY A 183 -24.60 -35.58 16.82
CA GLY A 183 -24.99 -35.42 18.22
C GLY A 183 -26.45 -35.81 18.51
N SER A 184 -27.35 -35.65 17.54
CA SER A 184 -28.75 -36.06 17.64
C SER A 184 -28.95 -37.60 17.55
N TYR A 185 -28.03 -38.32 16.90
CA TYR A 185 -28.08 -39.78 16.72
C TYR A 185 -27.30 -40.57 17.78
N LEU A 186 -26.46 -39.93 18.61
CA LEU A 186 -25.81 -40.60 19.73
C LEU A 186 -26.78 -40.77 20.91
N SER A 187 -26.79 -41.97 21.49
CA SER A 187 -27.62 -42.34 22.64
C SER A 187 -27.38 -41.40 23.83
N ILE A 188 -28.44 -41.07 24.58
CA ILE A 188 -28.43 -40.22 25.79
C ILE A 188 -27.47 -40.76 26.87
N TYR A 189 -27.07 -42.03 26.78
CA TYR A 189 -26.14 -42.69 27.70
C TYR A 189 -24.68 -42.69 27.25
N ASP A 190 -24.40 -42.36 25.99
CA ASP A 190 -23.03 -42.13 25.52
C ASP A 190 -22.66 -40.69 25.88
N GLN A 191 -21.94 -40.53 27.01
CA GLN A 191 -21.34 -39.26 27.42
C GLN A 191 -20.36 -38.76 26.35
N SER A 192 -20.87 -38.01 25.37
CA SER A 192 -20.07 -37.29 24.40
C SER A 192 -19.48 -36.05 25.08
N ALA A 193 -18.19 -36.12 25.37
CA ALA A 193 -17.42 -35.01 25.93
C ALA A 193 -17.42 -33.81 24.97
N LEU A 194 -18.33 -32.85 25.22
CA LEU A 194 -18.35 -31.45 24.77
C LEU A 194 -18.33 -31.16 23.24
N PRO A 195 -19.05 -30.12 22.78
CA PRO A 195 -19.00 -29.66 21.40
C PRO A 195 -17.69 -28.90 21.16
N LEU A 196 -16.59 -29.63 20.98
CA LEU A 196 -15.36 -29.05 20.47
C LEU A 196 -15.53 -28.79 18.98
N GLU A 197 -15.38 -27.54 18.53
CA GLU A 197 -15.19 -27.21 17.12
C GLU A 197 -14.17 -28.19 16.52
N ASP A 198 -14.42 -28.65 15.30
CA ASP A 198 -13.55 -29.64 14.66
C ASP A 198 -12.11 -29.08 14.59
N PRO A 199 -11.07 -29.79 15.09
CA PRO A 199 -9.71 -29.25 15.22
C PRO A 199 -9.12 -28.81 13.87
N VAL A 200 -9.64 -29.36 12.77
CA VAL A 200 -9.28 -28.93 11.41
C VAL A 200 -9.73 -27.49 11.15
N ILE A 201 -10.92 -27.08 11.61
CA ILE A 201 -11.45 -25.72 11.45
C ILE A 201 -10.55 -24.72 12.18
N ASP A 202 -10.15 -25.01 13.42
CA ASP A 202 -9.26 -24.14 14.18
C ASP A 202 -7.89 -23.99 13.53
N SER A 203 -7.35 -25.09 13.02
CA SER A 203 -6.08 -25.06 12.29
C SER A 203 -6.18 -24.24 10.99
N ILE A 204 -7.33 -24.26 10.31
CA ILE A 204 -7.61 -23.45 9.11
C ILE A 204 -7.70 -21.97 9.48
N LYS A 205 -8.47 -21.61 10.52
CA LYS A 205 -8.57 -20.23 11.02
C LYS A 205 -7.18 -19.69 11.36
N ALA A 206 -6.39 -20.44 12.15
CA ALA A 206 -5.03 -20.06 12.51
C ALA A 206 -4.10 -19.92 11.28
N ALA A 207 -4.24 -20.78 10.27
CA ALA A 207 -3.46 -20.69 9.04
C ALA A 207 -3.84 -19.45 8.20
N VAL A 208 -5.13 -19.13 8.11
CA VAL A 208 -5.63 -17.92 7.42
C VAL A 208 -5.15 -16.66 8.13
N ASP A 209 -5.16 -16.62 9.46
CA ASP A 209 -4.65 -15.48 10.24
C ASP A 209 -3.15 -15.26 10.04
N ARG A 210 -2.36 -16.35 10.09
CA ARG A 210 -0.92 -16.31 9.79
C ARG A 210 -0.64 -15.82 8.37
N LEU A 211 -1.45 -16.26 7.42
CA LEU A 211 -1.34 -15.86 6.03
C LEU A 211 -1.64 -14.37 5.87
N THR A 212 -2.71 -13.88 6.48
CA THR A 212 -3.10 -12.46 6.50
C THR A 212 -1.96 -11.60 7.06
N HIS A 213 -1.38 -11.97 8.20
CA HIS A 213 -0.20 -11.28 8.74
C HIS A 213 1.02 -11.34 7.79
N SER A 214 1.18 -12.46 7.07
CA SER A 214 2.24 -12.65 6.08
C SER A 214 1.99 -11.94 4.74
N THR A 215 0.79 -11.43 4.49
CA THR A 215 0.47 -10.59 3.32
C THR A 215 0.28 -9.12 3.71
N ASN A 216 0.06 -8.80 4.98
CA ASN A 216 -0.13 -7.43 5.51
C ASN A 216 0.95 -6.43 5.09
N PHE A 217 2.23 -6.80 5.05
CA PHE A 217 3.27 -5.89 4.55
C PHE A 217 3.05 -5.47 3.10
N LEU A 218 2.61 -6.39 2.25
CA LEU A 218 2.37 -6.12 0.83
C LEU A 218 1.02 -5.45 0.63
N ASN A 219 0.00 -5.78 1.45
CA ASN A 219 -1.24 -5.04 1.51
C ASN A 219 -1.04 -3.60 1.96
N PHE A 220 -0.18 -3.35 2.94
CA PHE A 220 0.21 -2.00 3.37
C PHE A 220 0.89 -1.24 2.22
N LEU A 221 1.83 -1.86 1.51
CA LEU A 221 2.47 -1.23 0.34
C LEU A 221 1.49 -1.00 -0.82
N ALA A 222 0.57 -1.93 -1.06
CA ALA A 222 -0.47 -1.81 -2.07
C ALA A 222 -1.53 -0.76 -1.67
N GLN A 223 -1.90 -0.66 -0.40
CA GLN A 223 -2.84 0.34 0.12
C GLN A 223 -2.21 1.73 0.08
N HIS A 224 -0.95 1.89 0.50
CA HIS A 224 -0.23 3.16 0.32
C HIS A 224 -0.04 3.53 -1.15
N ALA A 225 0.05 2.54 -2.05
CA ALA A 225 0.04 2.76 -3.48
C ALA A 225 -1.33 3.19 -4.02
N LEU A 226 -2.42 2.60 -3.51
CA LEU A 226 -3.80 2.88 -3.91
C LEU A 226 -4.33 4.20 -3.35
N ILE A 227 -4.01 4.53 -2.09
CA ILE A 227 -4.37 5.81 -1.45
C ILE A 227 -3.69 6.98 -2.18
N MET A 228 -2.49 6.77 -2.73
CA MET A 228 -1.79 7.77 -3.56
C MET A 228 -2.39 7.88 -4.98
N GLN A 229 -3.33 7.03 -5.36
CA GLN A 229 -3.91 6.96 -6.70
C GLN A 229 -5.23 7.74 -6.86
N GLU A 230 -5.82 8.25 -5.76
CA GLU A 230 -6.93 9.21 -5.86
C GLU A 230 -6.48 10.61 -6.31
N GLU A 231 -5.17 10.87 -6.37
CA GLU A 231 -4.63 12.15 -6.80
C GLU A 231 -3.58 11.97 -7.93
N PHE A 232 -4.02 12.32 -9.14
CA PHE A 232 -3.25 12.70 -10.35
C PHE A 232 -2.94 11.65 -11.44
N PRO A 233 -3.26 11.95 -12.71
CA PRO A 233 -2.62 11.34 -13.87
C PRO A 233 -1.22 11.96 -14.09
N THR A 234 -0.28 11.11 -14.47
CA THR A 234 1.15 11.38 -14.72
C THR A 234 1.43 12.51 -15.72
N PRO A 235 2.52 13.27 -15.53
CA PRO A 235 3.33 13.72 -16.64
C PRO A 235 4.82 13.28 -16.52
N VAL A 236 5.31 12.88 -17.70
CA VAL A 236 6.67 12.68 -18.22
C VAL A 236 7.85 13.08 -17.32
N GLU A 237 8.78 12.13 -17.17
CA GLU A 237 10.04 12.18 -16.43
C GLU A 237 11.01 13.28 -16.92
N GLU A 238 11.37 14.21 -16.04
CA GLU A 238 12.72 14.78 -15.97
C GLU A 238 13.34 14.38 -14.63
N GLN A 239 14.25 13.41 -14.66
CA GLN A 239 15.03 12.99 -13.51
C GLN A 239 16.14 14.03 -13.23
N VAL A 240 15.90 14.93 -12.27
CA VAL A 240 16.98 15.69 -11.61
C VAL A 240 16.77 15.67 -10.09
N ASP A 241 17.68 14.97 -9.41
CA ASP A 241 18.06 15.08 -7.99
C ASP A 241 16.98 15.33 -6.90
N ASP A 242 16.10 14.36 -6.69
CA ASP A 242 15.01 14.36 -5.68
C ASP A 242 15.43 14.71 -4.24
N GLN A 243 16.70 14.50 -3.84
CA GLN A 243 17.14 14.75 -2.46
C GLN A 243 17.34 16.24 -2.17
N ASN A 244 17.90 16.99 -3.11
CA ASN A 244 18.13 18.42 -2.96
C ASN A 244 16.83 19.22 -3.02
N TYR A 245 15.86 18.79 -3.85
CA TYR A 245 14.53 19.41 -3.91
C TYR A 245 13.77 19.29 -2.59
N HIS A 246 13.90 18.18 -1.85
CA HIS A 246 13.19 17.99 -0.59
C HIS A 246 13.67 18.95 0.51
N PHE A 247 14.99 19.15 0.64
CA PHE A 247 15.54 20.09 1.63
C PHE A 247 15.24 21.54 1.26
N LEU A 248 15.41 21.91 -0.02
CA LEU A 248 15.14 23.26 -0.49
C LEU A 248 13.66 23.63 -0.37
N SER A 249 12.75 22.71 -0.69
CA SER A 249 11.31 22.91 -0.52
C SER A 249 10.94 23.10 0.95
N LEU A 250 11.52 22.30 1.85
CA LEU A 250 11.30 22.42 3.29
C LEU A 250 11.77 23.77 3.81
N LEU A 251 12.97 24.20 3.41
CA LEU A 251 13.54 25.50 3.79
C LEU A 251 12.68 26.65 3.27
N LEU A 252 12.29 26.63 2.00
CA LEU A 252 11.43 27.65 1.39
C LEU A 252 10.07 27.74 2.09
N ASN A 253 9.46 26.59 2.42
CA ASN A 253 8.20 26.56 3.13
C ASN A 253 8.33 27.13 4.56
N LEU A 254 9.44 26.85 5.24
CA LEU A 254 9.73 27.40 6.57
C LEU A 254 9.90 28.92 6.51
N VAL A 255 10.66 29.43 5.53
CA VAL A 255 10.87 30.88 5.32
C VAL A 255 9.54 31.57 4.98
N ASN A 256 8.71 30.98 4.11
CA ASN A 256 7.40 31.54 3.78
C ASN A 256 6.47 31.59 4.99
N THR A 257 6.42 30.52 5.76
CA THR A 257 5.61 30.47 6.99
C THR A 257 6.08 31.53 7.97
N PHE A 258 7.39 31.71 8.12
CA PHE A 258 7.95 32.75 8.97
C PHE A 258 7.55 34.16 8.51
N LEU A 259 7.74 34.48 7.22
CA LEU A 259 7.36 35.78 6.65
C LEU A 259 5.86 36.05 6.73
N TYR A 260 5.03 35.02 6.55
CA TYR A 260 3.59 35.13 6.71
C TYR A 260 3.21 35.43 8.17
N MET A 261 3.83 34.75 9.13
CA MET A 261 3.62 35.03 10.55
C MET A 261 4.07 36.44 10.95
N VAL A 262 5.16 36.96 10.37
CA VAL A 262 5.56 38.38 10.54
C VAL A 262 4.47 39.33 10.07
N ASN A 263 3.81 39.02 8.94
CA ASN A 263 2.72 39.85 8.43
C ASN A 263 1.52 39.90 9.41
N THR A 264 1.19 38.78 10.04
CA THR A 264 0.08 38.71 11.01
C THR A 264 0.42 39.30 12.37
N TYR A 265 1.63 39.08 12.88
CA TYR A 265 1.97 39.44 14.27
C TYR A 265 2.65 40.79 14.44
N ILE A 266 3.34 41.29 13.42
CA ILE A 266 4.01 42.59 13.48
C ILE A 266 3.18 43.60 12.69
N VAL A 267 2.94 43.27 11.43
CA VAL A 267 2.49 44.23 10.43
C VAL A 267 0.98 44.53 10.51
N VAL A 268 0.14 43.62 11.04
CA VAL A 268 -1.29 43.90 11.30
C VAL A 268 -1.47 44.78 12.55
N PRO A 269 -0.87 44.48 13.72
CA PRO A 269 -0.97 45.36 14.89
C PRO A 269 -0.39 46.76 14.70
N THR A 270 0.67 46.91 13.89
CA THR A 270 1.29 48.22 13.62
C THR A 270 0.65 48.97 12.45
N ALA A 271 -0.37 48.41 11.78
CA ALA A 271 -0.95 49.00 10.58
C ALA A 271 -1.62 50.36 10.85
N ASP A 272 -2.14 50.57 12.05
CA ASP A 272 -2.84 51.81 12.45
C ASP A 272 -1.84 52.98 12.57
N ASP A 273 -0.86 52.82 13.47
CA ASP A 273 0.23 53.80 13.66
C ASP A 273 0.99 54.07 12.36
N TYR A 274 1.21 53.03 11.54
CA TYR A 274 1.91 53.17 10.26
C TYR A 274 1.07 54.00 9.28
N SER A 275 -0.23 53.72 9.14
CA SER A 275 -1.11 54.48 8.24
C SER A 275 -1.24 55.95 8.67
N LEU A 276 -1.31 56.22 9.98
CA LEU A 276 -1.32 57.57 10.53
C LEU A 276 -0.01 58.33 10.28
N SER A 277 1.13 57.65 10.39
CA SER A 277 2.46 58.26 10.12
C SER A 277 2.65 58.68 8.66
N LEU A 278 1.95 58.01 7.73
CA LEU A 278 1.88 58.35 6.31
C LEU A 278 0.85 59.45 5.98
N GLY A 279 0.19 60.03 6.99
CA GLY A 279 -0.84 61.06 6.81
C GLY A 279 -2.20 60.55 6.35
N ALA A 280 -2.46 59.24 6.46
CA ALA A 280 -3.76 58.65 6.11
C ALA A 280 -4.76 58.76 7.27
N ALA A 281 -6.06 58.77 6.95
CA ALA A 281 -7.11 58.66 7.95
C ALA A 281 -7.09 57.28 8.64
N ALA A 282 -7.48 57.19 9.91
CA ALA A 282 -7.55 55.93 10.67
C ALA A 282 -8.41 54.85 9.99
N THR A 283 -9.38 55.24 9.17
CA THR A 283 -10.22 54.31 8.38
C THR A 283 -9.43 53.53 7.32
N VAL A 284 -8.27 54.02 6.89
CA VAL A 284 -7.39 53.37 5.90
C VAL A 284 -6.69 52.15 6.49
N CYS A 285 -6.49 52.09 7.81
CA CYS A 285 -5.93 50.93 8.51
C CYS A 285 -6.72 49.64 8.22
N GLY A 286 -8.05 49.71 8.25
CA GLY A 286 -8.92 48.58 7.92
C GLY A 286 -8.78 48.11 6.47
N ILE A 287 -8.53 49.03 5.55
CA ILE A 287 -8.28 48.73 4.13
C ILE A 287 -6.91 48.04 3.96
N VAL A 288 -5.89 48.50 4.69
CA VAL A 288 -4.53 47.92 4.66
C VAL A 288 -4.52 46.48 5.18
N ILE A 289 -5.27 46.20 6.24
CA ILE A 289 -5.43 44.85 6.79
C ILE A 289 -6.27 43.99 5.83
N GLY A 290 -7.38 44.52 5.32
CA GLY A 290 -8.30 43.81 4.44
C GLY A 290 -7.72 43.48 3.06
N ALA A 291 -6.85 44.33 2.51
CA ALA A 291 -6.27 44.14 1.18
C ALA A 291 -5.52 42.80 1.04
N MET A 292 -4.77 42.40 2.06
CA MET A 292 -4.06 41.12 2.09
C MET A 292 -5.04 39.93 2.06
N ALA A 293 -6.10 39.97 2.87
CA ALA A 293 -7.10 38.91 2.91
C ALA A 293 -7.87 38.78 1.59
N VAL A 294 -8.21 39.92 0.96
CA VAL A 294 -8.86 39.93 -0.35
C VAL A 294 -7.94 39.34 -1.42
N ALA A 295 -6.67 39.73 -1.46
CA ALA A 295 -5.69 39.17 -2.40
C ALA A 295 -5.55 37.65 -2.21
N GLN A 296 -5.48 37.18 -0.96
CA GLN A 296 -5.38 35.77 -0.62
C GLN A 296 -6.58 34.94 -1.10
N VAL A 297 -7.79 35.48 -1.05
CA VAL A 297 -8.99 34.78 -1.56
C VAL A 297 -8.85 34.52 -3.07
N PHE A 298 -8.43 35.52 -3.85
CA PHE A 298 -8.25 35.36 -5.30
C PHE A 298 -7.02 34.53 -5.65
N SER A 299 -5.90 34.77 -4.95
CA SER A 299 -4.65 34.05 -5.18
C SER A 299 -4.79 32.57 -4.83
N SER A 300 -5.54 32.22 -3.77
CA SER A 300 -5.73 30.83 -3.33
C SER A 300 -6.34 29.92 -4.39
N VAL A 301 -7.27 30.43 -5.21
CA VAL A 301 -7.89 29.65 -6.30
C VAL A 301 -6.87 29.35 -7.40
N TYR A 302 -6.08 30.36 -7.77
CA TYR A 302 -5.04 30.21 -8.80
C TYR A 302 -3.87 29.35 -8.31
N PHE A 303 -3.39 29.61 -7.09
CA PHE A 303 -2.34 28.83 -6.45
C PHE A 303 -2.79 27.38 -6.21
N SER A 304 -4.04 27.13 -5.83
CA SER A 304 -4.60 25.77 -5.70
C SER A 304 -4.61 25.05 -7.04
N ALA A 305 -5.09 25.69 -8.12
CA ALA A 305 -5.07 25.11 -9.46
C ALA A 305 -3.64 24.84 -9.99
N TRP A 306 -2.67 25.69 -9.63
CA TRP A 306 -1.28 25.58 -10.06
C TRP A 306 -0.48 24.57 -9.21
N SER A 307 -0.65 24.56 -7.89
CA SER A 307 -0.02 23.62 -6.96
C SER A 307 -0.44 22.18 -7.21
N ASN A 308 -1.67 21.98 -7.69
CA ASN A 308 -2.18 20.67 -8.10
C ASN A 308 -1.43 20.07 -9.31
N LYS A 309 -0.70 20.87 -10.10
CA LYS A 309 0.11 20.37 -11.23
C LYS A 309 1.60 20.28 -10.92
N THR A 310 2.14 21.17 -10.09
CA THR A 310 3.55 21.19 -9.71
C THR A 310 3.69 21.87 -8.36
N TYR A 311 4.29 21.21 -7.36
CA TYR A 311 4.41 21.77 -6.00
C TYR A 311 5.53 22.82 -5.87
N PHE A 312 6.69 22.57 -6.50
CA PHE A 312 7.89 23.39 -6.27
C PHE A 312 7.83 24.78 -6.95
N ARG A 313 7.29 24.88 -8.17
CA ARG A 313 7.25 26.14 -8.93
C ARG A 313 6.36 27.21 -8.28
N PRO A 314 5.13 26.90 -7.84
CA PRO A 314 4.29 27.86 -7.12
C PRO A 314 4.87 28.24 -5.76
N LEU A 315 5.54 27.30 -5.07
CA LEU A 315 6.20 27.59 -3.80
C LEU A 315 7.33 28.62 -3.98
N VAL A 316 8.20 28.44 -4.98
CA VAL A 316 9.26 29.42 -5.30
C VAL A 316 8.65 30.76 -5.69
N PHE A 317 7.63 30.77 -6.55
CA PHE A 317 6.96 32.00 -6.97
C PHE A 317 6.32 32.74 -5.78
N SER A 318 5.59 32.02 -4.92
CA SER A 318 5.01 32.57 -3.69
C SER A 318 6.08 33.13 -2.75
N SER A 319 7.23 32.46 -2.63
CA SER A 319 8.35 32.95 -1.81
C SER A 319 8.90 34.28 -2.30
N VAL A 320 9.09 34.40 -3.62
CA VAL A 320 9.59 35.65 -4.24
C VAL A 320 8.57 36.77 -4.09
N VAL A 321 7.29 36.50 -4.36
CA VAL A 321 6.22 37.48 -4.29
C VAL A 321 6.01 37.97 -2.86
N LEU A 322 6.02 37.08 -1.86
CA LEU A 322 5.93 37.42 -0.44
C LEU A 322 7.13 38.26 0.00
N PHE A 323 8.34 37.92 -0.43
CA PHE A 323 9.54 38.70 -0.11
C PHE A 323 9.47 40.12 -0.70
N VAL A 324 9.05 40.24 -1.97
CA VAL A 324 8.85 41.54 -2.64
C VAL A 324 7.76 42.36 -1.94
N GLY A 325 6.64 41.73 -1.55
CA GLY A 325 5.55 42.41 -0.84
C GLY A 325 6.00 43.01 0.49
N ASN A 326 6.82 42.29 1.27
CA ASN A 326 7.38 42.79 2.52
C ASN A 326 8.38 43.95 2.31
N ILE A 327 9.18 43.90 1.24
CA ILE A 327 10.08 45.02 0.87
C ILE A 327 9.27 46.26 0.50
N LEU A 328 8.23 46.11 -0.33
CA LEU A 328 7.36 47.22 -0.71
C LEU A 328 6.63 47.83 0.49
N TYR A 329 6.21 46.99 1.45
CA TYR A 329 5.63 47.47 2.70
C TYR A 329 6.61 48.33 3.50
N ALA A 330 7.89 47.94 3.59
CA ALA A 330 8.91 48.71 4.28
C ALA A 330 9.26 50.03 3.55
N LEU A 331 9.41 49.98 2.22
CA LEU A 331 9.73 51.15 1.40
C LEU A 331 8.59 52.19 1.34
N ALA A 332 7.35 51.80 1.66
CA ALA A 332 6.22 52.71 1.67
C ALA A 332 6.45 53.91 2.61
N TYR A 333 7.17 53.71 3.71
CA TYR A 333 7.55 54.79 4.64
C TYR A 333 8.47 55.82 3.98
N ASP A 334 9.53 55.34 3.32
CA ASP A 334 10.55 56.20 2.70
C ASP A 334 9.97 57.02 1.53
N PHE A 335 9.03 56.43 0.78
CA PHE A 335 8.34 57.10 -0.31
C PHE A 335 7.11 57.91 0.14
N ASN A 336 6.76 57.85 1.44
CA ASN A 336 5.56 58.46 2.03
C ASN A 336 4.29 58.25 1.18
N SER A 337 4.07 57.00 0.72
CA SER A 337 3.00 56.67 -0.24
C SER A 337 2.12 55.51 0.22
N ILE A 338 0.84 55.83 0.44
CA ILE A 338 -0.21 54.85 0.77
C ILE A 338 -0.46 53.88 -0.39
N ALA A 339 -0.22 54.30 -1.64
CA ALA A 339 -0.39 53.42 -2.78
C ALA A 339 0.66 52.29 -2.78
N VAL A 340 1.91 52.61 -2.46
CA VAL A 340 3.01 51.62 -2.35
C VAL A 340 2.74 50.66 -1.19
N LEU A 341 2.23 51.18 -0.07
CA LEU A 341 1.77 50.39 1.07
C LEU A 341 0.72 49.33 0.65
N LEU A 342 -0.34 49.76 -0.04
CA LEU A 342 -1.42 48.87 -0.46
C LEU A 342 -0.97 47.85 -1.50
N ILE A 343 -0.10 48.23 -2.44
CA ILE A 343 0.49 47.30 -3.41
C ILE A 343 1.34 46.25 -2.69
N GLY A 344 2.15 46.64 -1.71
CA GLY A 344 2.91 45.69 -0.88
C GLY A 344 2.00 44.69 -0.18
N ARG A 345 0.84 45.13 0.33
CA ARG A 345 -0.17 44.25 0.96
C ARG A 345 -0.82 43.28 -0.01
N LEU A 346 -1.10 43.71 -1.23
CA LEU A 346 -1.66 42.85 -2.27
C LEU A 346 -0.66 41.77 -2.71
N PHE A 347 0.64 42.04 -2.65
CA PHE A 347 1.68 41.04 -2.96
C PHE A 347 1.90 40.05 -1.80
N CYS A 348 1.55 40.40 -0.57
CA CYS A 348 1.67 39.49 0.58
C CYS A 348 0.54 38.45 0.67
N GLY A 349 -0.58 38.63 -0.03
CA GLY A 349 -1.73 37.71 -0.06
C GLY A 349 -1.86 37.01 -1.40
#